data_AF-A0A1W5DDW5-F1
#
_entry.id   AF-A0A1W5DDW5-F1
#
_cell.length_a   1.000
_cell.length_b   1.000
_cell.length_c   1.000
_cell.angle_alpha   90.00
_cell.angle_beta   90.00
_cell.angle_gamma   90.00
#
_symmetry.space_group_name_H-M   'P 1'
#
loop_
_entity.id
_entity.type
_entity.pdbx_description
1 polymer ?
#
loop_
_entity_poly.entity_id
_entity_poly.type
_entity_poly.pdbx_seq_one_letter_code
_entity_poly.pdbx_strand_id
1 'polypeptide(L)'
;MDSENAIQSSSLRVFFPLPKIHYSLISPKSLFVNQKGSLTPQALQYWARWIRDVFAPILARESYTSLGENNLSNFLLFFAGLRYTTVTVDCLRNSRIHSALAHIVEQNMMWPDWIVHEAQELLQDWEKELGSLRSIRADLWGPGGRLEGVTELEWQDIILWPDLFSGRSSSDGETPARNKSIGSEAAKKGEGSPAPYVFGHNGASVGAWWIHPAAAYRDGVIHGSTNGITADRNGAYAILMTDGEEVKTGRHDVIKYKALQSDPGRFKLMQGVPTRNPVRVLRTWRLKSPWAPKGGLRYDGLYRVVGYSVRLTTDRTRVDSWHYTFELHRHLDQRPFEKLLQHPCADEMDDWNDYQKLKGNSQDEGLMSLLFAAQDRKSSVSLMTESDTETRLSMASENMAISPSIAASENAIDRTLSMDSGYFTRRESEALNRDGDV
;
A
#
# COMPACT_ATOMS: atom_id res chain seq x y z
N MET A 1 -42.98 -13.71 42.89
CA MET A 1 -42.18 -13.07 43.94
C MET A 1 -41.02 -14.00 44.25
N ASP A 2 -40.02 -13.86 43.39
CA ASP A 2 -38.58 -13.85 43.63
C ASP A 2 -37.94 -15.01 44.42
N SER A 3 -37.34 -15.92 43.67
CA SER A 3 -36.22 -16.75 44.14
C SER A 3 -34.98 -16.38 43.33
N GLU A 4 -34.16 -15.48 43.90
CA GLU A 4 -32.82 -15.15 43.40
C GLU A 4 -31.87 -16.32 43.69
N ASN A 5 -31.51 -17.08 42.66
CA ASN A 5 -30.33 -17.94 42.68
C ASN A 5 -29.17 -17.17 42.05
N ALA A 6 -28.36 -16.54 42.91
CA ALA A 6 -27.09 -15.96 42.55
C ALA A 6 -26.06 -17.07 42.26
N ILE A 7 -25.90 -17.42 40.98
CA ILE A 7 -24.73 -18.17 40.51
C ILE A 7 -23.66 -17.15 40.13
N GLN A 8 -22.68 -16.94 41.02
CA GLN A 8 -21.43 -16.26 40.72
C GLN A 8 -20.68 -17.05 39.64
N SER A 9 -20.73 -16.56 38.39
CA SER A 9 -19.82 -17.00 37.32
C SER A 9 -18.51 -16.23 37.44
N SER A 10 -17.54 -16.83 38.13
CA SER A 10 -16.14 -16.42 38.13
C SER A 10 -15.51 -16.74 36.77
N SER A 11 -15.65 -15.80 35.81
CA SER A 11 -14.89 -15.87 34.56
C SER A 11 -13.42 -15.54 34.84
N LEU A 12 -12.64 -16.57 35.16
CA LEU A 12 -11.17 -16.58 35.12
C LEU A 12 -10.68 -16.01 33.78
N ARG A 13 -10.25 -14.74 33.79
CA ARG A 13 -9.42 -14.20 32.70
C ARG A 13 -8.06 -14.86 32.82
N VAL A 14 -7.83 -15.88 31.99
CA VAL A 14 -6.49 -16.46 31.79
C VAL A 14 -5.62 -15.36 31.16
N PHE A 15 -4.89 -14.62 31.99
CA PHE A 15 -3.82 -13.75 31.55
C PHE A 15 -2.66 -14.65 31.12
N PHE A 16 -2.50 -14.84 29.81
CA PHE A 16 -1.26 -15.39 29.28
C PHE A 16 -0.16 -14.33 29.44
N PRO A 17 0.94 -14.60 30.16
CA PRO A 17 2.08 -13.71 30.15
C PRO A 17 2.65 -13.72 28.72
N LEU A 18 2.52 -12.59 28.03
CA LEU A 18 3.11 -12.41 26.71
C LEU A 18 4.64 -12.44 26.82
N PRO A 19 5.34 -12.97 25.81
CA PRO A 19 6.80 -13.03 25.83
C PRO A 19 7.38 -11.62 25.96
N LYS A 20 8.40 -11.47 26.82
CA LYS A 20 9.21 -10.25 26.92
C LYS A 20 9.81 -9.97 25.53
N ILE A 21 9.33 -8.92 24.87
CA ILE A 21 9.83 -8.51 23.57
C ILE A 21 11.23 -7.93 23.81
N HIS A 22 12.27 -8.57 23.29
CA HIS A 22 13.61 -7.98 23.27
C HIS A 22 13.61 -6.82 22.25
N TYR A 23 13.63 -5.58 22.72
CA TYR A 23 13.57 -4.35 21.91
C TYR A 23 14.84 -4.05 21.08
N SER A 24 15.76 -5.00 20.93
CA SER A 24 17.03 -4.82 20.20
C SER A 24 16.90 -4.75 18.67
N LEU A 25 15.67 -4.79 18.13
CA LEU A 25 15.40 -4.86 16.68
C LEU A 25 14.77 -3.60 16.07
N ILE A 26 14.65 -2.49 16.80
CA ILE A 26 13.98 -1.28 16.30
C ILE A 26 14.88 -0.05 16.46
N SER A 27 16.13 -0.13 16.00
CA SER A 27 16.91 1.07 15.73
C SER A 27 16.73 1.43 14.25
N PRO A 28 16.29 2.64 13.91
CA PRO A 28 16.53 3.23 12.59
C PRO A 28 18.04 3.43 12.48
N LYS A 29 18.75 2.35 12.18
CA LYS A 29 20.21 2.34 12.04
C LYS A 29 20.60 3.33 10.96
N SER A 30 20.97 4.56 11.36
CA SER A 30 21.62 5.57 10.54
C SER A 30 21.02 5.75 9.12
N LEU A 31 19.69 5.88 9.02
CA LEU A 31 19.00 5.73 7.73
C LEU A 31 19.04 7.01 6.87
N PHE A 32 19.66 6.86 5.70
CA PHE A 32 19.51 7.69 4.49
C PHE A 32 19.64 9.20 4.71
N VAL A 33 20.76 9.58 5.30
CA VAL A 33 21.22 10.97 5.29
C VAL A 33 22.03 11.18 4.02
N ASN A 34 21.73 12.22 3.24
CA ASN A 34 22.55 12.56 2.08
C ASN A 34 23.92 13.12 2.52
N GLN A 35 24.81 13.38 1.55
CA GLN A 35 26.15 13.91 1.83
C GLN A 35 26.15 15.25 2.61
N LYS A 36 25.01 15.94 2.69
CA LYS A 36 24.85 17.24 3.37
C LYS A 36 24.18 17.14 4.75
N GLY A 37 23.90 15.94 5.25
CA GLY A 37 23.25 15.79 6.57
C GLY A 37 21.71 15.82 6.53
N SER A 38 21.09 15.90 5.34
CA SER A 38 19.63 15.96 5.22
C SER A 38 19.00 14.60 4.94
N LEU A 39 17.76 14.41 5.38
CA LEU A 39 17.00 13.17 5.16
C LEU A 39 16.56 13.06 3.68
N THR A 40 16.68 11.87 3.11
CA THR A 40 16.13 11.60 1.78
C THR A 40 14.60 11.43 1.82
N PRO A 41 13.89 11.59 0.68
CA PRO A 41 12.44 11.34 0.61
C PRO A 41 12.04 9.95 1.11
N GLN A 42 12.83 8.92 0.80
CA GLN A 42 12.59 7.56 1.30
C GLN A 42 12.76 7.47 2.82
N ALA A 43 13.72 8.20 3.38
CA ALA A 43 13.90 8.29 4.82
C ALA A 43 12.68 8.93 5.49
N LEU A 44 12.17 10.04 4.95
CA LEU A 44 10.99 10.72 5.48
C LEU A 44 9.75 9.82 5.45
N GLN A 45 9.53 9.12 4.34
CA GLN A 45 8.42 8.15 4.24
C GLN A 45 8.57 7.00 5.24
N TYR A 46 9.80 6.47 5.39
CA TYR A 46 10.09 5.45 6.38
C TYR A 46 9.80 5.95 7.80
N TRP A 47 10.27 7.13 8.17
CA TRP A 47 10.02 7.73 9.48
C TRP A 47 8.54 7.96 9.74
N ALA A 48 7.80 8.49 8.75
CA ALA A 48 6.36 8.71 8.88
C ALA A 48 5.60 7.42 9.16
N ARG A 49 5.98 6.32 8.49
CA ARG A 49 5.42 4.98 8.73
C ARG A 49 5.86 4.42 10.08
N TRP A 50 7.16 4.47 10.38
CA TRP A 50 7.70 3.92 11.62
C TRP A 50 7.08 4.59 12.86
N ILE A 51 6.96 5.92 12.85
CA ILE A 51 6.32 6.69 13.93
C ILE A 51 4.89 6.20 14.16
N ARG A 52 4.09 6.09 13.09
CA ARG A 52 2.64 5.84 13.20
C ARG A 52 2.25 4.37 13.31
N ASP A 53 2.93 3.49 12.58
CA ASP A 53 2.58 2.07 12.47
C ASP A 53 3.38 1.17 13.43
N VAL A 54 4.52 1.65 13.94
CA VAL A 54 5.40 0.86 14.81
C VAL A 54 5.54 1.48 16.19
N PHE A 55 6.03 2.72 16.27
CA PHE A 55 6.40 3.32 17.55
C PHE A 55 5.20 3.78 18.38
N ALA A 56 4.24 4.48 17.78
CA ALA A 56 3.04 4.93 18.49
C ALA A 56 2.21 3.77 19.08
N PRO A 57 1.99 2.64 18.37
CA PRO A 57 1.34 1.47 18.97
C PRO A 57 2.12 0.83 20.13
N ILE A 58 3.45 0.90 20.12
CA ILE A 58 4.27 0.46 21.25
C ILE A 58 4.05 1.40 22.44
N LEU A 59 4.11 2.71 22.23
CA LEU A 59 3.82 3.72 23.26
C LEU A 59 2.40 3.61 23.84
N ALA A 60 1.42 3.25 23.02
CA ALA A 60 0.05 3.02 23.48
C ALA A 60 -0.07 1.83 24.45
N ARG A 61 0.88 0.89 24.40
CA ARG A 61 0.91 -0.31 25.27
C ARG A 61 1.84 -0.13 26.46
N GLU A 62 2.89 0.65 26.30
CA GLU A 62 4.00 0.80 27.26
C GLU A 62 4.33 2.29 27.40
N SER A 63 4.52 2.77 28.63
CA SER A 63 4.96 4.15 28.83
C SER A 63 6.34 4.37 28.20
N TYR A 64 6.59 5.54 27.60
CA TYR A 64 7.92 5.88 27.08
C TYR A 64 9.02 5.82 28.15
N THR A 65 8.67 5.95 29.43
CA THR A 65 9.59 5.81 30.57
C THR A 65 10.12 4.38 30.74
N SER A 66 9.43 3.40 30.16
CA SER A 66 9.83 1.98 30.16
C SER A 66 10.57 1.56 28.90
N LEU A 67 10.66 2.43 27.88
CA LEU A 67 11.44 2.19 26.68
C LEU A 67 12.92 2.45 26.94
N GLY A 68 13.79 1.58 26.42
CA GLY A 68 15.24 1.76 26.54
C GLY A 68 15.75 3.03 25.86
N GLU A 69 16.78 3.66 26.44
CA GLU A 69 17.36 4.95 26.03
C GLU A 69 17.63 5.07 24.52
N ASN A 70 18.07 3.97 23.89
CA ASN A 70 18.40 3.90 22.46
C ASN A 70 17.24 4.31 21.53
N ASN A 71 15.99 4.10 21.92
CA ASN A 71 14.85 4.43 21.06
C ASN A 71 14.58 5.94 21.02
N LEU A 72 14.78 6.62 22.16
CA LEU A 72 14.60 8.06 22.28
C LEU A 72 15.75 8.83 21.64
N SER A 73 16.98 8.31 21.72
CA SER A 73 18.16 8.90 21.05
C SER A 73 17.99 8.98 19.52
N ASN A 74 17.22 8.07 18.91
CA ASN A 74 16.95 8.12 17.47
C ASN A 74 16.14 9.36 17.06
N PHE A 75 15.25 9.84 17.94
CA PHE A 75 14.47 11.05 17.67
C PHE A 75 15.36 12.29 17.64
N LEU A 76 16.42 12.36 18.45
CA LEU A 76 17.39 13.46 18.40
C LEU A 76 18.05 13.57 17.01
N LEU A 77 18.55 12.44 16.49
CA LEU A 77 19.16 12.39 15.16
C LEU A 77 18.13 12.69 14.05
N PHE A 78 16.91 12.18 14.19
CA PHE A 78 15.82 12.44 13.26
C PHE A 78 15.47 13.92 13.18
N PHE A 79 15.22 14.59 14.31
CA PHE A 79 14.88 16.01 14.33
C PHE A 79 16.04 16.89 13.84
N ALA A 80 17.28 16.55 14.22
CA ALA A 80 18.46 17.22 13.68
C ALA A 80 18.51 17.11 12.15
N GLY A 81 18.39 15.89 11.60
CA GLY A 81 18.39 15.69 10.15
C GLY A 81 17.20 16.37 9.45
N LEU A 82 16.04 16.40 10.09
CA LEU A 82 14.85 17.04 9.56
C LEU A 82 15.00 18.56 9.45
N ARG A 83 15.64 19.22 10.44
CA ARG A 83 15.95 20.67 10.38
C ARG A 83 16.90 21.05 9.25
N TYR A 84 17.79 20.15 8.83
CA TYR A 84 18.65 20.36 7.65
C TYR A 84 18.02 19.95 6.33
N THR A 85 16.79 19.41 6.35
CA THR A 85 16.10 18.96 5.16
C THR A 85 15.27 20.08 4.56
N THR A 86 15.51 20.41 3.29
CA THR A 86 14.63 21.30 2.54
C THR A 86 13.32 20.58 2.28
N VAL A 87 12.25 21.03 2.92
CA VAL A 87 10.92 20.42 2.85
C VAL A 87 10.05 21.21 1.90
N THR A 88 9.63 20.58 0.80
CA THR A 88 8.67 21.15 -0.17
C THR A 88 7.28 20.54 0.04
N VAL A 89 6.25 21.15 -0.56
CA VAL A 89 4.87 20.60 -0.55
C VAL A 89 4.84 19.18 -1.13
N ASP A 90 5.55 18.91 -2.23
CA ASP A 90 5.61 17.58 -2.83
C ASP A 90 6.33 16.57 -1.93
N CYS A 91 7.38 17.01 -1.23
CA CYS A 91 8.06 16.20 -0.24
C CYS A 91 7.11 15.79 0.90
N LEU A 92 6.34 16.74 1.44
CA LEU A 92 5.35 16.48 2.48
C LEU A 92 4.20 15.60 1.99
N ARG A 93 3.73 15.83 0.77
CA ARG A 93 2.68 15.02 0.12
C ARG A 93 3.09 13.56 0.00
N ASN A 94 4.31 13.29 -0.46
CA ASN A 94 4.77 11.93 -0.72
C ASN A 94 5.25 11.21 0.55
N SER A 95 5.89 11.92 1.47
CA SER A 95 6.43 11.30 2.69
C SER A 95 5.41 11.17 3.82
N ARG A 96 4.39 12.03 3.85
CA ARG A 96 3.43 12.16 4.98
C ARG A 96 4.09 12.42 6.33
N ILE A 97 5.30 12.98 6.34
CA ILE A 97 6.03 13.24 7.58
C ILE A 97 5.33 14.28 8.45
N HIS A 98 4.73 15.31 7.84
CA HIS A 98 3.90 16.30 8.54
C HIS A 98 2.72 15.66 9.27
N SER A 99 2.07 14.65 8.66
CA SER A 99 0.97 13.91 9.30
C SER A 99 1.45 13.08 10.49
N ALA A 100 2.67 12.52 10.41
CA ALA A 100 3.29 11.81 11.53
C ALA A 100 3.67 12.73 12.69
N LEU A 101 4.21 13.92 12.41
CA LEU A 101 4.48 14.93 13.45
C LEU A 101 3.18 15.46 14.06
N ALA A 102 2.15 15.71 13.25
CA ALA A 102 0.85 16.14 13.76
C ALA A 102 0.26 15.09 14.71
N HIS A 103 0.37 13.81 14.36
CA HIS A 103 -0.05 12.71 15.22
C HIS A 103 0.72 12.66 16.57
N ILE A 104 2.02 12.97 16.59
CA ILE A 104 2.79 13.11 17.83
C ILE A 104 2.20 14.22 18.72
N VAL A 105 1.96 15.39 18.13
CA VAL A 105 1.43 16.57 18.85
C VAL A 105 0.01 16.31 19.36
N GLU A 106 -0.84 15.67 18.56
CA GLU A 106 -2.21 15.29 18.94
C GLU A 106 -2.24 14.27 20.10
N GLN A 107 -1.21 13.43 20.21
CA GLN A 107 -1.08 12.43 21.27
C GLN A 107 -0.10 12.85 22.39
N ASN A 108 0.06 14.15 22.65
CA ASN A 108 1.10 14.70 23.53
C ASN A 108 1.32 13.95 24.86
N MET A 109 0.26 13.45 25.52
CA MET A 109 0.34 12.73 26.79
C MET A 109 1.13 11.40 26.71
N MET A 110 1.26 10.83 25.52
CA MET A 110 1.92 9.54 25.28
C MET A 110 3.41 9.70 24.92
N TRP A 111 3.86 10.92 24.66
CA TRP A 111 5.18 11.22 24.14
C TRP A 111 6.00 12.04 25.15
N PRO A 112 7.34 11.95 25.14
CA PRO A 112 8.17 12.88 25.90
C PRO A 112 7.93 14.34 25.47
N ASP A 113 7.84 15.25 26.44
CA ASP A 113 7.54 16.67 26.19
C ASP A 113 8.49 17.32 25.16
N TRP A 114 9.77 16.98 25.20
CA TRP A 114 10.75 17.52 24.25
C TRP A 114 10.50 17.06 22.81
N ILE A 115 10.00 15.83 22.58
CA ILE A 115 9.64 15.33 21.24
C ILE A 115 8.41 16.07 20.73
N VAL A 116 7.43 16.28 21.60
CA VAL A 116 6.20 17.03 21.28
C VAL A 116 6.55 18.46 20.90
N HIS A 117 7.43 19.10 21.67
CA HIS A 117 7.87 20.47 21.42
C HIS A 117 8.59 20.60 20.07
N GLU A 118 9.58 19.75 19.78
CA GLU A 118 10.30 19.75 18.50
C GLU A 118 9.35 19.52 17.30
N ALA A 119 8.42 18.57 17.42
CA ALA A 119 7.43 18.31 16.38
C ALA A 119 6.51 19.53 16.16
N GLN A 120 6.08 20.20 17.23
CA GLN A 120 5.23 21.37 17.16
C GLN A 120 5.94 22.58 16.51
N GLU A 121 7.19 22.85 16.88
CA GLU A 121 7.97 23.93 16.27
C GLU A 121 8.12 23.73 14.76
N LEU A 122 8.51 22.53 14.33
CA LEU A 122 8.66 22.20 12.91
C LEU A 122 7.37 22.37 12.12
N LEU A 123 6.24 21.92 12.69
CA LEU A 123 4.93 22.10 12.05
C LEU A 123 4.57 23.58 11.91
N GLN A 124 4.82 24.39 12.94
CA GLN A 124 4.55 25.83 12.90
C GLN A 124 5.42 26.54 11.86
N ASP A 125 6.69 26.17 11.76
CA ASP A 125 7.60 26.77 10.79
C ASP A 125 7.21 26.39 9.35
N TRP A 126 6.87 25.13 9.10
CA TRP A 126 6.34 24.71 7.80
C TRP A 126 4.99 25.35 7.46
N GLU A 127 4.11 25.57 8.45
CA GLU A 127 2.84 26.28 8.20
C GLU A 127 3.06 27.75 7.81
N LYS A 128 4.07 28.41 8.37
CA LYS A 128 4.45 29.79 7.97
C LYS A 128 5.00 29.83 6.55
N GLU A 129 5.84 28.85 6.18
CA GLU A 129 6.53 28.85 4.88
C GLU A 129 5.67 28.30 3.73
N LEU A 130 4.93 27.22 3.96
CA LEU A 130 4.21 26.45 2.94
C LEU A 130 2.69 26.65 2.98
N GLY A 131 2.18 27.37 3.98
CA GLY A 131 0.75 27.53 4.23
C GLY A 131 0.15 26.34 4.97
N SER A 132 -1.18 26.22 4.95
CA SER A 132 -1.89 25.21 5.76
C SER A 132 -1.50 23.78 5.39
N LEU A 133 -0.83 23.07 6.31
CA LEU A 133 -0.42 21.68 6.09
C LEU A 133 -1.61 20.72 5.94
N ARG A 134 -2.75 21.03 6.57
CA ARG A 134 -4.00 20.26 6.43
C ARG A 134 -4.57 20.26 5.01
N SER A 135 -4.18 21.22 4.18
CA SER A 135 -4.58 21.29 2.78
C SER A 135 -3.77 20.36 1.86
N ILE A 136 -2.63 19.85 2.34
CA ILE A 136 -1.76 18.96 1.57
C ILE A 136 -2.40 17.57 1.48
N ARG A 137 -2.99 17.26 0.33
CA ARG A 137 -3.63 15.97 0.02
C ARG A 137 -2.78 15.11 -0.90
N ALA A 138 -3.07 13.81 -0.89
CA ALA A 138 -2.51 12.87 -1.86
C ALA A 138 -2.83 13.32 -3.28
N ASP A 139 -1.86 13.22 -4.18
CA ASP A 139 -2.17 13.24 -5.61
C ASP A 139 -2.49 11.80 -6.03
N LEU A 140 -3.76 11.39 -5.90
CA LEU A 140 -4.13 9.99 -6.12
C LEU A 140 -4.00 9.61 -7.60
N TRP A 141 -4.21 10.53 -8.54
CA TRP A 141 -4.24 10.26 -9.99
C TRP A 141 -2.98 10.67 -10.73
N GLY A 142 -2.23 11.61 -10.17
CA GLY A 142 -0.97 12.06 -10.74
C GLY A 142 0.11 10.98 -10.69
N PRO A 143 1.30 11.30 -11.24
CA PRO A 143 2.42 10.37 -11.30
C PRO A 143 2.80 9.83 -9.91
N GLY A 144 2.87 8.50 -9.78
CA GLY A 144 3.13 7.82 -8.51
C GLY A 144 1.92 7.71 -7.58
N GLY A 145 0.76 8.26 -7.97
CA GLY A 145 -0.49 8.16 -7.24
C GLY A 145 -1.11 6.75 -7.29
N ARG A 146 -1.87 6.37 -6.26
CA ARG A 146 -2.45 5.02 -6.18
C ARG A 146 -3.46 4.69 -7.27
N LEU A 147 -4.08 5.72 -7.83
CA LEU A 147 -5.07 5.66 -8.91
C LEU A 147 -4.48 6.12 -10.24
N GLU A 148 -3.17 6.29 -10.34
CA GLU A 148 -2.50 6.59 -11.60
C GLU A 148 -2.86 5.56 -12.68
N GLY A 149 -3.31 6.03 -13.83
CA GLY A 149 -3.63 5.15 -14.98
C GLY A 149 -4.95 4.40 -14.87
N VAL A 150 -5.74 4.61 -13.81
CA VAL A 150 -7.15 4.20 -13.79
C VAL A 150 -7.91 5.05 -14.81
N THR A 151 -8.62 4.43 -15.75
CA THR A 151 -9.20 5.08 -16.95
C THR A 151 -10.61 5.63 -16.72
N GLU A 152 -11.10 6.52 -17.60
CA GLU A 152 -12.40 7.20 -17.46
C GLU A 152 -13.60 6.23 -17.35
N LEU A 153 -13.56 5.08 -18.01
CA LEU A 153 -14.59 4.05 -17.90
C LEU A 153 -14.59 3.38 -16.51
N GLU A 154 -13.40 3.14 -15.96
CA GLU A 154 -13.24 2.68 -14.58
C GLU A 154 -13.62 3.79 -13.56
N TRP A 155 -13.49 5.06 -13.96
CA TRP A 155 -13.93 6.25 -13.20
C TRP A 155 -15.44 6.41 -13.16
N GLN A 156 -16.14 6.15 -14.26
CA GLN A 156 -17.60 6.22 -14.28
C GLN A 156 -18.22 5.21 -13.31
N ASP A 157 -17.62 4.02 -13.16
CA ASP A 157 -17.99 3.06 -12.10
C ASP A 157 -17.71 3.61 -10.68
N ILE A 158 -16.66 4.42 -10.50
CA ILE A 158 -16.27 5.03 -9.22
C ILE A 158 -17.27 6.13 -8.79
N ILE A 159 -17.70 6.98 -9.72
CA ILE A 159 -18.52 8.17 -9.46
C ILE A 159 -20.03 7.86 -9.51
N LEU A 160 -20.49 7.11 -10.52
CA LEU A 160 -21.92 6.91 -10.77
C LEU A 160 -22.54 5.83 -9.89
N TRP A 161 -21.75 4.93 -9.31
CA TRP A 161 -22.26 3.81 -8.50
C TRP A 161 -21.54 3.61 -7.16
N PRO A 162 -21.59 4.60 -6.23
CA PRO A 162 -21.07 4.45 -4.86
C PRO A 162 -21.60 3.21 -4.12
N ASP A 163 -22.81 2.78 -4.50
CA ASP A 163 -23.59 1.69 -3.92
C ASP A 163 -23.31 0.30 -4.49
N LEU A 164 -22.49 0.19 -5.55
CA LEU A 164 -22.06 -1.11 -6.08
C LEU A 164 -21.29 -1.93 -5.02
N PHE A 165 -20.73 -1.23 -4.03
CA PHE A 165 -20.08 -1.81 -2.87
C PHE A 165 -20.99 -1.91 -1.63
N SER A 166 -22.19 -1.31 -1.61
CA SER A 166 -22.99 -1.17 -0.36
C SER A 166 -23.90 -2.36 -0.11
N GLY A 167 -23.92 -3.35 -1.01
CA GLY A 167 -24.69 -4.58 -0.84
C GLY A 167 -26.18 -4.33 -0.60
N ARG A 168 -26.69 -3.12 -0.91
CA ARG A 168 -28.12 -2.85 -0.89
C ARG A 168 -28.72 -3.58 -2.08
N SER A 169 -29.22 -4.77 -1.79
CA SER A 169 -30.26 -5.39 -2.61
C SER A 169 -31.40 -4.39 -2.65
N SER A 170 -31.52 -3.63 -3.73
CA SER A 170 -32.72 -2.86 -4.02
C SER A 170 -33.88 -3.84 -3.99
N SER A 171 -34.82 -3.61 -3.08
CA SER A 171 -36.05 -4.39 -2.93
C SER A 171 -37.06 -4.13 -4.05
N ASP A 172 -36.71 -3.26 -4.99
CA ASP A 172 -37.59 -2.83 -6.06
C ASP A 172 -37.15 -3.57 -7.32
N GLY A 173 -38.09 -4.37 -7.85
CA GLY A 173 -37.92 -5.35 -8.93
C GLY A 173 -37.61 -4.76 -10.31
N GLU A 174 -36.72 -3.77 -10.39
CA GLU A 174 -36.09 -3.32 -11.62
C GLU A 174 -34.58 -3.54 -11.50
N THR A 175 -34.14 -4.76 -11.78
CA THR A 175 -32.75 -4.99 -12.17
C THR A 175 -32.48 -4.16 -13.42
N PRO A 176 -31.55 -3.17 -13.41
CA PRO A 176 -31.10 -2.60 -14.66
C PRO A 176 -30.50 -3.74 -15.45
N ALA A 177 -30.97 -3.91 -16.68
CA ALA A 177 -30.52 -4.95 -17.58
C ALA A 177 -28.98 -4.95 -17.63
N ARG A 178 -28.42 -5.99 -17.01
CA ARG A 178 -27.17 -6.67 -17.32
C ARG A 178 -26.51 -6.10 -18.59
N ASN A 179 -25.61 -5.12 -18.43
CA ASN A 179 -24.66 -4.72 -19.48
C ASN A 179 -23.63 -5.83 -19.67
N LYS A 180 -24.10 -6.89 -20.33
CA LYS A 180 -23.35 -8.09 -20.72
C LYS A 180 -22.45 -7.84 -21.94
N SER A 181 -22.35 -6.59 -22.39
CA SER A 181 -21.74 -6.19 -23.67
C SER A 181 -20.74 -5.04 -23.58
N ILE A 182 -20.56 -4.36 -22.43
CA ILE A 182 -19.56 -3.27 -22.34
C ILE A 182 -18.13 -3.81 -22.10
N GLY A 183 -18.01 -5.02 -21.56
CA GLY A 183 -16.71 -5.66 -21.28
C GLY A 183 -16.01 -6.34 -22.46
N SER A 184 -16.64 -6.43 -23.65
CA SER A 184 -16.01 -7.09 -24.82
C SER A 184 -15.35 -6.11 -25.80
N GLU A 185 -15.85 -4.89 -25.95
CA GLU A 185 -15.33 -3.92 -26.92
C GLU A 185 -14.34 -2.91 -26.29
N ALA A 186 -14.55 -2.51 -25.03
CA ALA A 186 -13.62 -1.66 -24.29
C ALA A 186 -12.34 -2.40 -23.84
N ALA A 187 -12.32 -3.73 -24.00
CA ALA A 187 -11.14 -4.58 -23.86
C ALA A 187 -10.27 -4.62 -25.13
N LYS A 188 -10.35 -3.60 -25.99
CA LYS A 188 -9.21 -3.26 -26.85
C LYS A 188 -8.10 -2.73 -25.96
N LYS A 189 -7.35 -3.70 -25.44
CA LYS A 189 -6.06 -3.60 -24.75
C LYS A 189 -5.40 -2.24 -24.97
N GLY A 190 -5.23 -1.49 -23.89
CA GLY A 190 -3.95 -0.80 -23.75
C GLY A 190 -2.87 -1.88 -23.78
N GLU A 191 -1.97 -1.81 -24.75
CA GLU A 191 -0.77 -2.64 -24.76
C GLU A 191 -0.03 -2.44 -23.43
N GLY A 192 -0.10 -3.42 -22.51
CA GLY A 192 0.71 -3.40 -21.28
C GLY A 192 0.02 -3.82 -19.97
N SER A 193 -1.31 -3.81 -19.85
CA SER A 193 -1.96 -4.27 -18.60
C SER A 193 -1.84 -5.79 -18.44
N PRO A 194 -1.40 -6.32 -17.28
CA PRO A 194 -1.24 -7.75 -17.08
C PRO A 194 -2.58 -8.48 -17.24
N ALA A 195 -2.60 -9.59 -17.98
CA ALA A 195 -3.82 -10.37 -18.16
C ALA A 195 -4.28 -10.96 -16.81
N PRO A 196 -5.54 -10.77 -16.37
CA PRO A 196 -5.98 -11.24 -15.07
C PRO A 196 -6.22 -12.76 -15.00
N TYR A 197 -6.25 -13.43 -16.15
CA TYR A 197 -6.51 -14.87 -16.31
C TYR A 197 -5.23 -15.69 -16.25
N VAL A 198 -4.40 -15.43 -15.24
CA VAL A 198 -3.14 -16.14 -14.98
C VAL A 198 -3.24 -16.77 -13.59
N PHE A 199 -2.94 -18.06 -13.46
CA PHE A 199 -2.92 -18.70 -12.13
C PHE A 199 -1.72 -18.19 -11.31
N GLY A 200 -1.89 -18.16 -9.98
CA GLY A 200 -0.86 -17.68 -9.06
C GLY A 200 -0.95 -16.18 -8.78
N HIS A 201 0.18 -15.58 -8.39
CA HIS A 201 0.21 -14.21 -7.84
C HIS A 201 -0.01 -13.10 -8.88
N ASN A 202 0.31 -13.36 -10.15
CA ASN A 202 0.25 -12.37 -11.23
C ASN A 202 0.97 -11.04 -10.89
N GLY A 203 2.18 -11.13 -10.33
CA GLY A 203 2.97 -9.96 -9.93
C GLY A 203 2.54 -9.28 -8.61
N ALA A 204 1.35 -9.59 -8.09
CA ALA A 204 0.88 -9.02 -6.83
C ALA A 204 1.61 -9.62 -5.62
N SER A 205 2.17 -8.77 -4.78
CA SER A 205 2.76 -9.17 -3.51
C SER A 205 1.68 -9.47 -2.47
N VAL A 206 1.85 -10.54 -1.69
CA VAL A 206 0.91 -10.87 -0.62
C VAL A 206 0.88 -9.77 0.44
N GLY A 207 -0.30 -9.22 0.71
CA GLY A 207 -0.51 -8.03 1.53
C GLY A 207 -0.58 -6.72 0.75
N ALA A 208 -0.40 -6.75 -0.58
CA ALA A 208 -0.63 -5.59 -1.43
C ALA A 208 -2.03 -5.04 -1.20
N TRP A 209 -2.11 -3.71 -1.18
CA TRP A 209 -3.31 -2.97 -0.87
C TRP A 209 -3.63 -1.99 -1.99
N TRP A 210 -4.91 -1.91 -2.33
CA TRP A 210 -5.43 -0.96 -3.29
C TRP A 210 -6.50 -0.12 -2.63
N ILE A 211 -6.56 1.13 -3.06
CA ILE A 211 -7.62 2.05 -2.63
C ILE A 211 -8.97 1.67 -3.26
N HIS A 212 -8.95 1.09 -4.47
CA HIS A 212 -10.15 0.75 -5.24
C HIS A 212 -9.93 -0.50 -6.13
N PRO A 213 -10.95 -1.34 -6.37
CA PRO A 213 -10.81 -2.51 -7.26
C PRO A 213 -10.34 -2.16 -8.67
N ALA A 214 -10.69 -0.97 -9.19
CA ALA A 214 -10.17 -0.51 -10.47
C ALA A 214 -8.63 -0.48 -10.51
N ALA A 215 -7.98 -0.09 -9.42
CA ALA A 215 -6.52 -0.13 -9.33
C ALA A 215 -5.99 -1.59 -9.29
N ALA A 216 -6.71 -2.50 -8.64
CA ALA A 216 -6.37 -3.93 -8.67
C ALA A 216 -6.61 -4.57 -10.05
N TYR A 217 -7.59 -4.05 -10.81
CA TYR A 217 -7.85 -4.44 -12.20
C TYR A 217 -6.75 -3.94 -13.15
N ARG A 218 -6.38 -2.65 -13.03
CA ARG A 218 -5.24 -2.05 -13.73
C ARG A 218 -3.96 -2.89 -13.54
N ASP A 219 -3.73 -3.33 -12.30
CA ASP A 219 -2.58 -4.16 -11.93
C ASP A 219 -2.74 -5.65 -12.31
N GLY A 220 -3.85 -6.02 -12.98
CA GLY A 220 -4.13 -7.37 -13.47
C GLY A 220 -4.46 -8.39 -12.39
N VAL A 221 -4.74 -7.99 -11.15
CA VAL A 221 -4.98 -8.91 -10.04
C VAL A 221 -6.36 -9.55 -10.14
N ILE A 222 -7.34 -8.77 -10.58
CA ILE A 222 -8.74 -9.17 -10.78
C ILE A 222 -9.18 -8.80 -12.20
N HIS A 223 -10.32 -9.30 -12.64
CA HIS A 223 -10.99 -8.86 -13.87
C HIS A 223 -12.24 -8.05 -13.52
N GLY A 224 -12.32 -6.81 -14.03
CA GLY A 224 -13.39 -5.87 -13.75
C GLY A 224 -13.24 -5.15 -12.40
N SER A 225 -14.12 -4.17 -12.19
CA SER A 225 -14.24 -3.35 -10.98
C SER A 225 -15.23 -3.92 -9.96
N THR A 226 -15.98 -4.97 -10.31
CA THR A 226 -17.08 -5.53 -9.50
C THR A 226 -16.62 -6.65 -8.57
N ASN A 227 -17.36 -6.86 -7.48
CA ASN A 227 -17.16 -8.00 -6.58
C ASN A 227 -17.43 -9.35 -7.28
N GLY A 228 -16.97 -10.44 -6.67
CA GLY A 228 -17.23 -11.79 -7.13
C GLY A 228 -16.00 -12.49 -7.71
N ILE A 229 -16.24 -13.42 -8.62
CA ILE A 229 -15.24 -14.39 -9.07
C ILE A 229 -14.70 -14.01 -10.46
N THR A 230 -13.38 -13.78 -10.53
CA THR A 230 -12.67 -13.68 -11.81
C THR A 230 -12.41 -15.09 -12.35
N ALA A 231 -13.01 -15.43 -13.49
CA ALA A 231 -12.89 -16.75 -14.10
C ALA A 231 -13.01 -16.71 -15.62
N ASP A 232 -12.48 -17.74 -16.28
CA ASP A 232 -12.63 -17.97 -17.72
C ASP A 232 -12.91 -19.45 -18.04
N ARG A 233 -12.61 -19.89 -19.26
CA ARG A 233 -12.78 -21.29 -19.67
C ARG A 233 -11.89 -22.25 -18.87
N ASN A 234 -10.68 -21.85 -18.48
CA ASN A 234 -9.68 -22.70 -17.85
C ASN A 234 -9.85 -22.80 -16.32
N GLY A 235 -10.43 -21.80 -15.66
CA GLY A 235 -10.71 -21.89 -14.23
C GLY A 235 -11.08 -20.58 -13.57
N ALA A 236 -11.13 -20.60 -12.24
CA ALA A 236 -11.26 -19.42 -11.40
C ALA A 236 -9.87 -18.97 -10.93
N TYR A 237 -9.61 -17.67 -11.03
CA TYR A 237 -8.29 -17.08 -10.77
C TYR A 237 -8.27 -16.18 -9.54
N ALA A 238 -9.36 -15.46 -9.29
CA ALA A 238 -9.45 -14.56 -8.15
C ALA A 238 -10.88 -14.48 -7.58
N ILE A 239 -10.99 -14.15 -6.30
CA ILE A 239 -12.23 -13.82 -5.61
C ILE A 239 -12.03 -12.47 -4.93
N LEU A 240 -12.88 -11.51 -5.27
CA LEU A 240 -13.01 -10.24 -4.57
C LEU A 240 -14.21 -10.31 -3.64
N MET A 241 -13.95 -10.40 -2.33
CA MET A 241 -14.97 -10.61 -1.31
C MET A 241 -15.45 -9.29 -0.70
N THR A 242 -16.76 -9.10 -0.64
CA THR A 242 -17.42 -7.95 -0.01
C THR A 242 -18.57 -8.36 0.91
N ASP A 243 -19.04 -7.42 1.75
CA ASP A 243 -20.25 -7.54 2.57
C ASP A 243 -20.37 -8.87 3.34
N GLY A 244 -21.47 -9.61 3.15
CA GLY A 244 -21.79 -10.85 3.87
C GLY A 244 -21.22 -12.12 3.23
N GLU A 245 -20.28 -12.00 2.29
CA GLU A 245 -19.80 -13.13 1.48
C GLU A 245 -18.83 -14.05 2.24
N GLU A 246 -18.29 -13.64 3.39
CA GLU A 246 -17.50 -14.51 4.28
C GLU A 246 -18.34 -15.07 5.42
N VAL A 247 -18.31 -16.40 5.62
CA VAL A 247 -18.79 -17.01 6.86
C VAL A 247 -17.69 -17.00 7.89
N LYS A 248 -17.99 -16.52 9.10
CA LYS A 248 -17.05 -16.48 10.22
C LYS A 248 -16.65 -17.91 10.62
N THR A 249 -15.38 -18.25 10.41
CA THR A 249 -14.79 -19.55 10.78
C THR A 249 -13.93 -19.49 12.04
N GLY A 250 -13.68 -18.30 12.59
CA GLY A 250 -12.72 -18.06 13.68
C GLY A 250 -11.25 -18.22 13.28
N ARG A 251 -10.97 -18.62 12.04
CA ARG A 251 -9.64 -18.92 11.51
C ARG A 251 -9.33 -18.07 10.28
N HIS A 252 -8.16 -17.45 10.22
CA HIS A 252 -7.76 -16.61 9.08
C HIS A 252 -7.28 -17.41 7.86
N ASP A 253 -6.81 -18.64 8.07
CA ASP A 253 -6.26 -19.53 7.06
C ASP A 253 -7.33 -20.34 6.31
N VAL A 254 -8.55 -20.38 6.83
CA VAL A 254 -9.71 -21.09 6.24
C VAL A 254 -10.85 -20.12 5.99
N ILE A 255 -11.25 -20.01 4.72
CA ILE A 255 -12.33 -19.14 4.26
C ILE A 255 -13.51 -20.00 3.87
N LYS A 256 -14.70 -19.56 4.27
CA LYS A 256 -15.98 -20.06 3.75
C LYS A 256 -16.65 -18.95 2.96
N TYR A 257 -16.46 -18.98 1.65
CA TYR A 257 -16.95 -17.97 0.71
C TYR A 257 -18.36 -18.32 0.21
N LYS A 258 -19.28 -17.36 0.30
CA LYS A 258 -20.63 -17.44 -0.26
C LYS A 258 -20.64 -16.79 -1.63
N ALA A 259 -20.77 -17.59 -2.68
CA ALA A 259 -20.90 -17.07 -4.04
C ALA A 259 -22.35 -16.67 -4.32
N LEU A 260 -22.51 -15.59 -5.09
CA LEU A 260 -23.82 -15.18 -5.58
C LEU A 260 -24.38 -16.24 -6.54
N GLN A 261 -25.69 -16.52 -6.44
CA GLN A 261 -26.38 -17.42 -7.36
C GLN A 261 -26.32 -16.93 -8.82
N SER A 262 -26.14 -15.62 -9.04
CA SER A 262 -26.01 -15.03 -10.37
C SER A 262 -24.59 -15.12 -10.94
N ASP A 263 -23.55 -15.30 -10.10
CA ASP A 263 -22.14 -15.26 -10.51
C ASP A 263 -21.74 -16.55 -11.25
N PRO A 264 -21.51 -16.52 -12.57
CA PRO A 264 -21.17 -17.72 -13.35
C PRO A 264 -19.83 -18.36 -12.92
N GLY A 265 -18.93 -17.59 -12.30
CA GLY A 265 -17.64 -18.07 -11.80
C GLY A 265 -17.76 -19.13 -10.71
N ARG A 266 -18.93 -19.27 -10.06
CA ARG A 266 -19.18 -20.33 -9.07
C ARG A 266 -18.95 -21.73 -9.64
N PHE A 267 -19.31 -21.97 -10.89
CA PHE A 267 -19.08 -23.27 -11.54
C PHE A 267 -17.59 -23.53 -11.77
N LYS A 268 -16.80 -22.46 -11.95
CA LYS A 268 -15.34 -22.54 -12.09
C LYS A 268 -14.64 -22.79 -10.76
N LEU A 269 -15.19 -22.28 -9.65
CA LEU A 269 -14.74 -22.69 -8.32
C LEU A 269 -15.07 -24.16 -8.01
N MET A 270 -16.21 -24.69 -8.47
CA MET A 270 -16.53 -26.12 -8.33
C MET A 270 -15.50 -26.99 -9.08
N GLN A 271 -15.13 -26.60 -10.30
CA GLN A 271 -14.04 -27.22 -11.07
C GLN A 271 -12.66 -27.07 -10.40
N GLY A 272 -12.51 -26.08 -9.51
CA GLY A 272 -11.31 -25.84 -8.71
C GLY A 272 -10.98 -26.95 -7.72
N VAL A 273 -11.96 -27.74 -7.27
CA VAL A 273 -11.74 -28.81 -6.27
C VAL A 273 -10.82 -29.91 -6.79
N PRO A 274 -11.10 -30.56 -7.95
CA PRO A 274 -10.21 -31.57 -8.49
C PRO A 274 -8.90 -30.98 -9.05
N THR A 275 -8.96 -29.81 -9.68
CA THR A 275 -7.78 -29.19 -10.32
C THR A 275 -6.80 -28.61 -9.31
N ARG A 276 -7.28 -28.22 -8.11
CA ARG A 276 -6.51 -27.58 -7.05
C ARG A 276 -5.77 -26.32 -7.51
N ASN A 277 -6.25 -25.68 -8.57
CA ASN A 277 -5.67 -24.46 -9.09
C ASN A 277 -5.70 -23.36 -8.00
N PRO A 278 -4.61 -22.60 -7.84
CA PRO A 278 -4.54 -21.54 -6.83
C PRO A 278 -5.44 -20.36 -7.24
N VAL A 279 -6.20 -19.85 -6.28
CA VAL A 279 -7.14 -18.73 -6.43
C VAL A 279 -6.66 -17.58 -5.56
N ARG A 280 -6.50 -16.40 -6.15
CA ARG A 280 -6.20 -15.16 -5.42
C ARG A 280 -7.41 -14.73 -4.60
N VAL A 281 -7.21 -14.41 -3.33
CA VAL A 281 -8.30 -13.89 -2.48
C VAL A 281 -8.01 -12.46 -2.09
N LEU A 282 -8.98 -11.58 -2.34
CA LEU A 282 -8.95 -10.19 -1.94
C LEU A 282 -10.12 -9.90 -1.00
N ARG A 283 -9.85 -9.24 0.12
CA ARG A 283 -10.87 -8.78 1.08
C ARG A 283 -11.03 -7.27 0.98
N THR A 284 -12.26 -6.79 0.85
CA THR A 284 -12.58 -5.36 0.90
C THR A 284 -12.86 -4.90 2.33
N TRP A 285 -12.73 -3.60 2.58
CA TRP A 285 -13.07 -2.99 3.87
C TRP A 285 -14.54 -3.11 4.28
N ARG A 286 -15.45 -3.35 3.32
CA ARG A 286 -16.89 -3.56 3.58
C ARG A 286 -17.24 -4.99 3.93
N LEU A 287 -16.30 -5.92 3.75
CA LEU A 287 -16.49 -7.30 4.15
C LEU A 287 -16.77 -7.40 5.65
N LYS A 288 -17.86 -8.08 6.01
CA LYS A 288 -18.30 -8.32 7.40
C LYS A 288 -17.48 -9.44 8.04
N SER A 289 -16.16 -9.24 8.05
CA SER A 289 -15.16 -10.20 8.50
C SER A 289 -14.21 -9.54 9.49
N PRO A 290 -13.79 -10.23 10.58
CA PRO A 290 -12.79 -9.69 11.50
C PRO A 290 -11.41 -9.51 10.84
N TRP A 291 -11.20 -10.09 9.66
CA TRP A 291 -9.94 -9.99 8.91
C TRP A 291 -10.00 -9.00 7.75
N ALA A 292 -11.11 -8.27 7.59
CA ALA A 292 -11.23 -7.23 6.57
C ALA A 292 -10.23 -6.08 6.85
N PRO A 293 -9.66 -5.45 5.81
CA PRO A 293 -8.86 -4.25 5.99
C PRO A 293 -9.72 -3.09 6.51
N LYS A 294 -9.10 -2.09 7.16
CA LYS A 294 -9.81 -0.90 7.68
C LYS A 294 -10.29 0.06 6.58
N GLY A 295 -9.67 0.02 5.41
CA GLY A 295 -9.98 0.83 4.23
C GLY A 295 -9.52 0.11 2.97
N GLY A 296 -10.07 0.46 1.80
CA GLY A 296 -9.68 -0.13 0.50
C GLY A 296 -9.88 -1.64 0.41
N LEU A 297 -8.98 -2.32 -0.32
CA LEU A 297 -8.97 -3.78 -0.46
C LEU A 297 -7.56 -4.32 -0.35
N ARG A 298 -7.43 -5.51 0.22
CA ARG A 298 -6.14 -6.16 0.45
C ARG A 298 -6.11 -7.54 -0.20
N TYR A 299 -5.00 -7.86 -0.87
CA TYR A 299 -4.73 -9.19 -1.39
C TYR A 299 -4.13 -10.09 -0.30
N ASP A 300 -4.88 -11.11 0.10
CA ASP A 300 -4.52 -11.98 1.22
C ASP A 300 -3.67 -13.20 0.81
N GLY A 301 -3.47 -13.39 -0.49
CA GLY A 301 -2.66 -14.45 -1.07
C GLY A 301 -3.46 -15.48 -1.86
N LEU A 302 -2.79 -16.59 -2.15
CA LEU A 302 -3.33 -17.74 -2.85
C LEU A 302 -4.01 -18.71 -1.88
N TYR A 303 -5.14 -19.22 -2.32
CA TYR A 303 -5.94 -20.22 -1.65
C TYR A 303 -6.27 -21.36 -2.62
N ARG A 304 -6.45 -22.57 -2.10
CA ARG A 304 -7.00 -23.70 -2.85
C ARG A 304 -8.44 -23.97 -2.44
N VAL A 305 -9.29 -24.31 -3.40
CA VAL A 305 -10.66 -24.76 -3.10
C VAL A 305 -10.60 -26.21 -2.63
N VAL A 306 -11.09 -26.47 -1.41
CA VAL A 306 -11.05 -27.80 -0.79
C VAL A 306 -12.40 -28.52 -0.94
N GLY A 307 -13.49 -27.76 -0.98
CA GLY A 307 -14.82 -28.32 -1.17
C GLY A 307 -15.88 -27.24 -1.35
N TYR A 308 -17.11 -27.66 -1.61
CA TYR A 308 -18.25 -26.78 -1.70
C TYR A 308 -19.51 -27.45 -1.15
N SER A 309 -20.50 -26.64 -0.78
CA SER A 309 -21.84 -27.08 -0.43
C SER A 309 -22.87 -26.23 -1.16
N VAL A 310 -23.90 -26.87 -1.71
CA VAL A 310 -25.03 -26.22 -2.36
C VAL A 310 -26.28 -26.51 -1.54
N ARG A 311 -27.00 -25.48 -1.13
CA ARG A 311 -28.24 -25.62 -0.34
C ARG A 311 -29.35 -24.81 -0.97
N LEU A 312 -30.56 -25.38 -1.02
CA LEU A 312 -31.75 -24.62 -1.33
C LEU A 312 -32.24 -23.94 -0.05
N THR A 313 -32.44 -22.64 -0.10
CA THR A 313 -33.02 -21.87 1.00
C THR A 313 -34.23 -21.14 0.48
N THR A 314 -35.38 -21.35 1.13
CA THR A 314 -36.56 -20.53 0.91
C THR A 314 -36.43 -19.29 1.78
N ASP A 315 -36.40 -18.11 1.16
CA ASP A 315 -36.32 -16.86 1.90
C ASP A 315 -37.65 -16.50 2.58
N ARG A 316 -37.69 -15.36 3.28
CA ARG A 316 -38.92 -14.87 3.92
C ARG A 316 -40.02 -14.49 2.91
N THR A 317 -39.64 -14.21 1.66
CA THR A 317 -40.57 -13.90 0.57
C THR A 317 -41.09 -15.15 -0.14
N ARG A 318 -40.73 -16.35 0.36
CA ARG A 318 -41.07 -17.66 -0.21
C ARG A 318 -40.49 -17.90 -1.60
N VAL A 319 -39.40 -17.23 -1.92
CA VAL A 319 -38.63 -17.45 -3.13
C VAL A 319 -37.47 -18.39 -2.80
N ASP A 320 -37.43 -19.51 -3.52
CA ASP A 320 -36.35 -20.49 -3.41
C ASP A 320 -35.07 -19.96 -4.07
N SER A 321 -33.98 -19.91 -3.30
CA SER A 321 -32.66 -19.49 -3.78
C SER A 321 -31.58 -20.49 -3.41
N TRP A 322 -30.77 -20.83 -4.41
CA TRP A 322 -29.62 -21.72 -4.25
C TRP A 322 -28.43 -20.98 -3.66
N HIS A 323 -28.00 -21.40 -2.48
CA HIS A 323 -26.86 -20.86 -1.76
C HIS A 323 -25.64 -21.75 -1.99
N TYR A 324 -24.58 -21.15 -2.55
CA TYR A 324 -23.31 -21.81 -2.84
C TYR A 324 -22.27 -21.36 -1.81
N THR A 325 -21.69 -22.29 -1.08
CA THR A 325 -20.60 -22.01 -0.14
C THR A 325 -19.37 -22.83 -0.52
N PHE A 326 -18.22 -22.18 -0.64
CA PHE A 326 -16.94 -22.77 -0.97
C PHE A 326 -16.01 -22.70 0.23
N GLU A 327 -15.34 -23.81 0.55
CA GLU A 327 -14.28 -23.84 1.55
C GLU A 327 -12.92 -23.71 0.86
N LEU A 328 -12.16 -22.68 1.25
CA LEU A 328 -10.84 -22.38 0.70
C LEU A 328 -9.79 -22.38 1.80
N HIS A 329 -8.64 -23.00 1.53
CA HIS A 329 -7.51 -23.05 2.46
C HIS A 329 -6.33 -22.27 1.89
N ARG A 330 -5.73 -21.42 2.72
CA ARG A 330 -4.57 -20.61 2.34
C ARG A 330 -3.34 -21.48 2.09
N HIS A 331 -2.54 -21.16 1.08
CA HIS A 331 -1.22 -21.79 0.96
C HIS A 331 -0.27 -21.31 2.06
N LEU A 332 0.54 -22.23 2.59
CA LEU A 332 1.42 -22.01 3.75
C LEU A 332 2.77 -21.35 3.40
N ASP A 333 3.20 -21.42 2.15
CA ASP A 333 4.47 -20.93 1.61
C ASP A 333 4.47 -19.42 1.29
N GLN A 334 3.53 -18.69 1.87
CA GLN A 334 3.33 -17.25 1.63
C GLN A 334 3.57 -16.44 2.91
N ARG A 335 3.71 -15.12 2.76
CA ARG A 335 3.84 -14.17 3.88
C ARG A 335 2.81 -14.49 4.99
N PRO A 336 3.23 -14.61 6.27
CA PRO A 336 2.31 -14.94 7.38
C PRO A 336 1.16 -13.96 7.49
N PHE A 337 -0.05 -14.46 7.79
CA PHE A 337 -1.28 -13.67 7.73
C PHE A 337 -1.28 -12.49 8.71
N GLU A 338 -0.62 -12.62 9.85
CA GLU A 338 -0.49 -11.59 10.87
C GLU A 338 0.22 -10.34 10.34
N LYS A 339 1.11 -10.52 9.36
CA LYS A 339 1.78 -9.40 8.68
C LYS A 339 0.87 -8.67 7.69
N LEU A 340 -0.19 -9.31 7.20
CA LEU A 340 -1.18 -8.70 6.30
C LEU A 340 -2.15 -7.81 7.09
N LEU A 341 -2.41 -8.14 8.37
CA LEU A 341 -3.25 -7.32 9.26
C LEU A 341 -2.67 -5.93 9.53
N GLN A 342 -1.40 -5.70 9.17
CA GLN A 342 -0.75 -4.39 9.21
C GLN A 342 -1.21 -3.46 8.07
N HIS A 343 -1.87 -4.00 7.06
CA HIS A 343 -2.41 -3.24 5.93
C HIS A 343 -3.93 -3.01 6.09
N PRO A 344 -4.43 -1.78 5.84
CA PRO A 344 -3.66 -0.62 5.37
C PRO A 344 -2.77 -0.02 6.45
N CYS A 345 -1.55 0.39 6.06
CA CYS A 345 -0.65 1.19 6.90
C CYS A 345 -1.09 2.65 6.98
N ALA A 346 -0.45 3.47 7.81
CA ALA A 346 -0.92 4.84 8.08
C ALA A 346 -1.01 5.71 6.82
N ASP A 347 -0.03 5.64 5.91
CA ASP A 347 -0.08 6.37 4.63
C ASP A 347 -1.14 5.82 3.67
N GLU A 348 -1.37 4.51 3.66
CA GLU A 348 -2.48 3.90 2.91
C GLU A 348 -3.83 4.41 3.44
N MET A 349 -3.93 4.58 4.77
CA MET A 349 -5.13 5.11 5.41
C MET A 349 -5.31 6.61 5.17
N ASP A 350 -4.24 7.40 5.10
CA ASP A 350 -4.30 8.81 4.71
C ASP A 350 -4.87 8.95 3.30
N ASP A 351 -4.33 8.19 2.35
CA ASP A 351 -4.77 8.22 0.96
C ASP A 351 -6.22 7.74 0.84
N TRP A 352 -6.60 6.69 1.58
CA TRP A 352 -7.98 6.23 1.68
C TRP A 352 -8.92 7.32 2.21
N ASN A 353 -8.51 8.05 3.25
CA ASN A 353 -9.32 9.12 3.82
C ASN A 353 -9.45 10.31 2.87
N ASP A 354 -8.38 10.68 2.18
CA ASP A 354 -8.41 11.70 1.12
C ASP A 354 -9.37 11.28 0.00
N TYR A 355 -9.31 10.02 -0.43
CA TYR A 355 -10.25 9.44 -1.38
C TYR A 355 -11.70 9.45 -0.89
N GLN A 356 -11.97 9.09 0.37
CA GLN A 356 -13.32 9.13 0.94
C GLN A 356 -13.87 10.56 1.00
N LYS A 357 -13.04 11.56 1.35
CA LYS A 357 -13.44 12.97 1.34
C LYS A 357 -13.79 13.43 -0.07
N LEU A 358 -12.97 13.07 -1.05
CA LEU A 358 -13.25 13.37 -2.45
C LEU A 358 -14.58 12.73 -2.87
N LYS A 359 -14.79 11.44 -2.58
CA LYS A 359 -16.05 10.75 -2.88
C LYS A 359 -17.27 11.35 -2.15
N GLY A 360 -17.12 11.80 -0.91
CA GLY A 360 -18.18 12.42 -0.13
C GLY A 360 -18.56 13.81 -0.63
N ASN A 361 -17.59 14.55 -1.18
CA ASN A 361 -17.79 15.87 -1.76
C ASN A 361 -18.36 15.84 -3.19
N SER A 362 -18.64 14.67 -3.78
CA SER A 362 -19.22 14.53 -5.13
C SER A 362 -20.64 15.09 -5.30
N GLN A 363 -21.24 15.69 -4.27
CA GLN A 363 -22.41 16.56 -4.43
C GLN A 363 -22.05 18.00 -4.84
N ASP A 364 -20.77 18.41 -4.71
CA ASP A 364 -20.24 19.69 -5.16
C ASP A 364 -19.31 19.50 -6.37
N GLU A 365 -19.48 20.32 -7.40
CA GLU A 365 -18.92 20.25 -8.77
C GLU A 365 -17.37 20.23 -8.92
N GLY A 366 -16.61 20.09 -7.83
CA GLY A 366 -15.14 20.22 -7.80
C GLY A 366 -14.32 18.99 -8.24
N LEU A 367 -14.93 17.81 -8.37
CA LEU A 367 -14.18 16.58 -8.73
C LEU A 367 -13.96 16.42 -10.23
N MET A 368 -14.93 16.83 -11.03
CA MET A 368 -14.80 16.82 -12.50
C MET A 368 -13.70 17.80 -12.92
N SER A 369 -13.61 18.98 -12.27
CA SER A 369 -12.56 19.96 -12.58
C SER A 369 -11.15 19.47 -12.23
N LEU A 370 -10.98 18.73 -11.12
CA LEU A 370 -9.70 18.12 -10.75
C LEU A 370 -9.29 17.00 -11.72
N LEU A 371 -10.26 16.23 -12.22
CA LEU A 371 -10.01 15.19 -13.22
C LEU A 371 -9.61 15.80 -14.57
N PHE A 372 -10.31 16.84 -15.03
CA PHE A 372 -9.93 17.59 -16.23
C PHE A 372 -8.53 18.22 -16.07
N ALA A 373 -8.22 18.79 -14.91
CA ALA A 373 -6.89 19.35 -14.63
C ALA A 373 -5.77 18.30 -14.59
N ALA A 374 -6.06 17.06 -14.14
CA ALA A 374 -5.09 15.96 -14.17
C ALA A 374 -4.89 15.41 -15.58
N GLN A 375 -5.95 15.39 -16.39
CA GLN A 375 -5.91 15.04 -17.82
C GLN A 375 -5.10 16.08 -18.61
N ASP A 376 -5.31 17.37 -18.35
CA ASP A 376 -4.59 18.49 -18.97
C ASP A 376 -3.10 18.49 -18.64
N ARG A 377 -2.70 18.02 -17.44
CA ARG A 377 -1.29 17.80 -17.10
C ARG A 377 -0.66 16.65 -17.90
N LYS A 378 -1.41 15.59 -18.20
CA LYS A 378 -0.90 14.48 -19.03
C LYS A 378 -0.77 14.87 -20.49
N SER A 379 -1.71 15.64 -21.04
CA SER A 379 -1.63 16.14 -22.42
C SER A 379 -0.57 17.22 -22.60
N SER A 380 -0.34 18.10 -21.62
CA SER A 380 0.75 19.09 -21.67
C SER A 380 2.15 18.47 -21.53
N VAL A 381 2.32 17.40 -20.74
CA VAL A 381 3.59 16.65 -20.68
C VAL A 381 3.84 15.84 -21.96
N SER A 382 2.79 15.29 -22.58
CA SER A 382 2.90 14.60 -23.88
C SER A 382 3.25 15.57 -25.02
N LEU A 383 2.74 16.81 -25.00
CA LEU A 383 3.05 17.83 -26.00
C LEU A 383 4.46 18.43 -25.86
N MET A 384 5.16 18.24 -24.74
CA MET A 384 6.50 18.77 -24.50
C MET A 384 7.65 17.81 -24.87
N THR A 385 7.37 16.59 -25.37
CA THR A 385 8.43 15.59 -25.61
C THR A 385 8.74 15.27 -27.07
N GLU A 386 7.89 15.66 -28.03
CA GLU A 386 8.12 15.37 -29.45
C GLU A 386 8.49 16.58 -30.33
N SER A 387 8.20 17.84 -29.91
CA SER A 387 8.55 19.03 -30.72
C SER A 387 9.87 19.72 -30.33
N ASP A 388 10.35 19.51 -29.10
CA ASP A 388 11.44 20.32 -28.54
C ASP A 388 12.83 19.69 -28.71
N THR A 389 12.90 18.43 -29.12
CA THR A 389 14.16 17.74 -29.44
C THR A 389 14.63 18.02 -30.87
N GLU A 390 13.73 18.15 -31.85
CA GLU A 390 14.11 18.51 -33.23
C GLU A 390 14.43 20.01 -33.39
N THR A 391 13.73 20.88 -32.64
CA THR A 391 13.97 22.33 -32.70
C THR A 391 15.28 22.76 -32.01
N ARG A 392 15.76 21.97 -31.03
CA ARG A 392 17.07 22.21 -30.38
C ARG A 392 18.27 21.70 -31.17
N LEU A 393 18.08 20.73 -32.07
CA LEU A 393 19.14 20.22 -32.95
C LEU A 393 19.30 21.06 -34.23
N SER A 394 18.24 21.74 -34.71
CA SER A 394 18.37 22.65 -35.86
C SER A 394 19.03 23.99 -35.47
N MET A 395 18.68 24.55 -34.32
CA MET A 395 19.25 25.83 -33.84
C MET A 395 20.70 25.76 -33.36
N ALA A 396 21.25 24.56 -33.13
CA ALA A 396 22.66 24.36 -32.79
C ALA A 396 23.57 24.26 -34.03
N SER A 397 23.01 24.11 -35.24
CA SER A 397 23.78 23.92 -36.48
C SER A 397 23.99 25.19 -37.32
N GLU A 398 23.26 26.28 -37.05
CA GLU A 398 23.35 27.52 -37.84
C GLU A 398 24.22 28.63 -37.22
N ASN A 399 24.78 28.45 -36.01
CA ASN A 399 25.57 29.49 -35.33
C ASN A 399 27.08 29.20 -35.17
N MET A 400 27.65 28.29 -35.97
CA MET A 400 29.11 28.10 -36.05
C MET A 400 29.64 28.24 -37.48
N ALA A 401 29.61 29.46 -38.00
CA ALA A 401 30.47 29.86 -39.11
C ALA A 401 30.74 31.36 -39.05
N ILE A 402 31.85 31.74 -38.40
CA ILE A 402 32.82 32.79 -38.78
C ILE A 402 33.97 32.71 -37.76
N SER A 403 35.14 32.30 -38.23
CA SER A 403 36.46 32.26 -37.54
C SER A 403 37.17 33.62 -37.69
N PRO A 404 38.48 33.82 -37.34
CA PRO A 404 39.43 32.99 -36.55
C PRO A 404 40.28 33.82 -35.54
N SER A 405 40.82 33.20 -34.48
CA SER A 405 42.13 33.62 -33.91
C SER A 405 42.66 32.63 -32.86
N ILE A 406 43.92 32.22 -33.04
CA ILE A 406 44.85 31.59 -32.09
C ILE A 406 44.63 30.12 -31.71
N ALA A 407 45.19 29.24 -32.54
CA ALA A 407 45.74 27.97 -32.09
C ALA A 407 47.19 28.20 -31.64
N ALA A 408 47.49 27.95 -30.37
CA ALA A 408 48.79 27.49 -29.86
C ALA A 408 48.80 27.48 -28.33
N SER A 409 48.52 26.32 -27.73
CA SER A 409 49.28 25.74 -26.60
C SER A 409 48.39 24.76 -25.85
N GLU A 410 48.59 23.47 -26.07
CA GLU A 410 48.41 22.43 -25.05
C GLU A 410 48.89 21.10 -25.65
N ASN A 411 50.21 20.94 -25.66
CA ASN A 411 50.87 19.66 -25.89
C ASN A 411 52.17 19.69 -25.10
N ALA A 412 52.05 19.63 -23.78
CA ALA A 412 53.12 19.27 -22.86
C ALA A 412 52.49 19.13 -21.47
N ILE A 413 52.38 17.90 -21.00
CA ILE A 413 52.85 17.42 -19.69
C ILE A 413 52.44 15.95 -19.67
N ASP A 414 53.30 15.14 -20.27
CA ASP A 414 53.51 13.78 -19.82
C ASP A 414 55.03 13.54 -19.87
N ARG A 415 55.54 12.86 -18.83
CA ARG A 415 56.96 12.50 -18.55
C ARG A 415 57.82 13.49 -17.77
N THR A 416 57.97 13.20 -16.48
CA THR A 416 59.20 13.12 -15.65
C THR A 416 58.71 13.03 -14.19
N LEU A 417 58.92 11.99 -13.38
CA LEU A 417 60.14 11.25 -13.05
C LEU A 417 59.80 9.92 -12.34
N SER A 418 60.67 8.94 -12.56
CA SER A 418 60.81 7.70 -11.79
C SER A 418 62.25 7.67 -11.25
N MET A 419 62.41 7.27 -9.98
CA MET A 419 63.54 6.54 -9.34
C MET A 419 63.97 7.09 -7.97
N ASP A 420 63.68 6.33 -6.90
CA ASP A 420 64.65 5.64 -5.99
C ASP A 420 63.84 4.98 -4.84
N SER A 421 63.79 3.66 -4.66
CA SER A 421 64.74 2.71 -4.01
C SER A 421 65.07 3.08 -2.54
N GLY A 422 64.95 2.25 -1.49
CA GLY A 422 64.57 0.84 -1.33
C GLY A 422 64.56 0.39 0.15
N TYR A 423 64.49 -0.94 0.35
CA TYR A 423 64.83 -1.76 1.54
C TYR A 423 63.89 -1.82 2.76
N PHE A 424 63.21 -2.98 2.96
CA PHE A 424 63.55 -3.96 4.01
C PHE A 424 62.79 -5.29 3.86
N THR A 425 63.43 -6.37 4.30
CA THR A 425 63.18 -7.79 3.98
C THR A 425 62.37 -8.58 5.03
N ARG A 426 61.51 -9.48 4.52
CA ARG A 426 61.21 -10.90 4.85
C ARG A 426 61.65 -11.55 6.20
N ARG A 427 60.74 -12.43 6.69
CA ARG A 427 60.82 -13.54 7.69
C ARG A 427 60.57 -13.10 9.15
N GLU A 428 59.77 -13.77 9.98
CA GLU A 428 59.56 -15.20 10.18
C GLU A 428 58.11 -15.57 10.56
N SER A 429 57.75 -16.79 10.19
CA SER A 429 56.60 -17.57 10.67
C SER A 429 57.10 -18.62 11.67
N GLU A 430 56.18 -19.09 12.53
CA GLU A 430 56.27 -20.27 13.43
C GLU A 430 56.74 -20.02 14.86
N ALA A 431 55.78 -20.04 15.81
CA ALA A 431 55.76 -20.99 16.92
C ALA A 431 54.61 -20.65 17.89
N LEU A 432 53.78 -21.65 18.18
CA LEU A 432 53.07 -21.95 19.44
C LEU A 432 51.65 -22.42 19.18
N ASN A 433 51.56 -23.72 18.93
CA ASN A 433 50.40 -24.54 19.27
C ASN A 433 50.95 -25.78 19.99
N ARG A 434 50.22 -26.27 21.00
CA ARG A 434 50.51 -27.36 21.98
C ARG A 434 51.12 -26.91 23.30
N ASP A 435 50.69 -27.32 24.48
CA ASP A 435 49.67 -28.26 24.97
C ASP A 435 49.39 -27.93 26.46
N GLY A 436 48.27 -28.36 27.03
CA GLY A 436 48.07 -28.36 28.48
C GLY A 436 46.65 -28.68 28.97
N ASP A 437 46.32 -29.97 29.01
CA ASP A 437 45.17 -30.61 29.66
C ASP A 437 45.02 -30.26 31.16
N VAL A 438 43.76 -30.14 31.65
CA VAL A 438 43.10 -30.96 32.71
C VAL A 438 41.59 -30.89 32.52
#